data_AF-A0A1Q4FTT8-F1
#
_entry.id   AF-A0A1Q4FTT8-F1
#
_cell.length_a   1.000
_cell.length_b   1.000
_cell.length_c   1.000
_cell.angle_alpha   90.00
_cell.angle_beta   90.00
_cell.angle_gamma   90.00
#
_symmetry.space_group_name_H-M   'P 1'
#
loop_
_entity.id
_entity.type
_entity.pdbx_description
1 polymer ?
#
loop_
_entity_poly.entity_id
_entity_poly.type
_entity_poly.pdbx_seq_one_letter_code
_entity_poly.pdbx_strand_id
1 'polypeptide(L)'
;MFAEDETLICLERPPFRTIADAVRQAGSQGDFWQRFGALHQIAPDQALIIGDFGMGSDSPIVLHFRENAADPPILRLRWGTRGERNAWIQGAPNFDAFARLIGLVT
;
A
#
# COMPACT_ATOMS: atom_id res chain seq x y z
N MET A 1 -0.74 -13.49 3.89
CA MET A 1 0.14 -13.66 5.07
C MET A 1 1.19 -12.55 4.99
N PHE A 2 1.30 -11.71 6.02
CA PHE A 2 2.35 -10.69 6.11
C PHE A 2 3.69 -11.39 6.38
N ALA A 3 4.80 -10.82 5.91
CA ALA A 3 6.13 -11.39 6.13
C ALA A 3 6.48 -11.39 7.63
N GLU A 4 7.40 -12.25 8.08
CA GLU A 4 7.75 -12.40 9.50
C GLU A 4 8.26 -11.10 10.16
N ASP A 5 8.75 -10.14 9.35
CA ASP A 5 9.26 -8.85 9.81
C ASP A 5 8.19 -7.74 9.82
N GLU A 6 7.01 -7.99 9.24
CA GLU A 6 5.88 -7.05 9.10
C GLU A 6 4.95 -7.11 10.34
N THR A 7 5.51 -6.89 11.53
CA THR A 7 4.80 -7.08 12.82
C THR A 7 4.04 -5.86 13.32
N LEU A 8 4.24 -4.69 12.70
CA LEU A 8 3.58 -3.44 13.05
C LEU A 8 2.88 -2.88 11.83
N ILE A 9 1.62 -2.45 11.97
CA ILE A 9 0.90 -1.69 10.95
C ILE A 9 0.65 -0.28 11.50
N CYS A 10 1.16 0.71 10.77
CA CYS A 10 0.90 2.12 11.03
C CYS A 10 -0.15 2.61 10.05
N LEU A 11 -1.36 2.89 10.54
CA LEU A 11 -2.44 3.45 9.72
C LEU A 11 -2.29 4.96 9.54
N GLU A 12 -2.54 5.42 8.32
CA GLU A 12 -2.60 6.84 8.00
C GLU A 12 -3.82 7.51 8.64
N ARG A 13 -3.69 8.80 8.95
CA ARG A 13 -4.80 9.62 9.44
C ARG A 13 -5.48 10.34 8.27
N PRO A 14 -6.81 10.56 8.31
CA PRO A 14 -7.47 11.38 7.31
C PRO A 14 -6.97 12.84 7.36
N PRO A 15 -7.00 13.57 6.23
CA PRO A 15 -7.48 13.14 4.92
C PRO A 15 -6.49 12.18 4.24
N PHE A 16 -7.02 11.06 3.72
CA PHE A 16 -6.24 10.11 2.93
C PHE A 16 -5.89 10.72 1.58
N ARG A 17 -4.82 10.23 0.97
CA ARG A 17 -4.31 10.69 -0.32
C ARG A 17 -4.00 9.53 -1.25
N THR A 18 -4.09 9.79 -2.55
CA THR A 18 -3.75 8.78 -3.56
C THR A 18 -2.23 8.69 -3.75
N ILE A 19 -1.74 7.61 -4.38
CA ILE A 19 -0.34 7.55 -4.84
C ILE A 19 -0.05 8.71 -5.80
N ALA A 20 -1.00 9.06 -6.68
CA ALA A 20 -0.84 10.19 -7.60
C ALA A 20 -0.61 11.51 -6.84
N ASP A 21 -1.33 11.75 -5.73
CA ASP A 21 -1.12 12.94 -4.90
C ASP A 21 0.24 12.92 -4.21
N ALA A 22 0.66 11.75 -3.70
CA ALA A 22 1.96 11.57 -3.08
C ALA A 22 3.12 11.78 -4.08
N VAL A 23 2.95 11.41 -5.36
CA VAL A 23 3.92 11.66 -6.43
C VAL A 23 3.99 13.16 -6.78
N ARG A 24 2.84 13.85 -6.83
CA ARG A 24 2.77 15.28 -7.19
C ARG A 24 3.33 16.19 -6.11
N GLN A 25 3.21 15.81 -4.83
CA GLN A 25 3.78 16.53 -3.71
C GLN A 25 5.31 16.30 -3.65
N ALA A 26 6.04 17.03 -4.51
CA ALA A 26 7.47 16.88 -4.70
C ALA A 26 8.26 17.10 -3.39
N GLY A 27 9.07 16.10 -3.04
CA GLY A 27 9.91 15.97 -1.84
C GLY A 27 10.57 14.58 -1.83
N SER A 28 11.21 14.17 -0.73
CA SER A 28 11.83 12.82 -0.62
C SER A 28 10.87 11.66 -0.92
N GLN A 29 9.56 11.85 -0.70
CA GLN A 29 8.53 10.85 -1.01
C GLN A 29 8.23 10.71 -2.51
N GLY A 30 8.33 11.77 -3.31
CA GLY A 30 8.14 11.67 -4.77
C GLY A 30 9.22 10.81 -5.43
N ASP A 31 10.45 10.91 -4.93
CA ASP A 31 11.59 10.10 -5.38
C ASP A 31 11.39 8.61 -5.02
N PHE A 32 10.81 8.32 -3.85
CA PHE A 32 10.44 6.96 -3.46
C PHE A 32 9.48 6.31 -4.48
N TRP A 33 8.34 6.95 -4.76
CA TRP A 33 7.32 6.35 -5.63
C TRP A 33 7.81 6.11 -7.05
N GLN A 34 8.60 7.03 -7.59
CA GLN A 34 9.17 6.89 -8.94
C GLN A 34 10.20 5.77 -9.01
N ARG A 35 11.00 5.56 -7.96
CA ARG A 35 12.06 4.52 -7.94
C ARG A 35 11.54 3.14 -7.55
N PHE A 36 10.66 3.08 -6.56
CA PHE A 36 10.32 1.85 -5.85
C PHE A 36 8.85 1.46 -5.96
N GLY A 37 7.96 2.39 -6.31
CA GLY A 37 6.51 2.21 -6.23
C GLY A 37 5.89 1.27 -7.28
N ALA A 38 6.70 0.66 -8.16
CA ALA A 38 6.24 -0.24 -9.24
C ALA A 38 5.02 0.32 -10.01
N LEU A 39 5.04 1.62 -10.32
CA LEU A 39 3.87 2.40 -10.78
C LEU A 39 3.20 1.86 -12.06
N HIS A 40 3.88 1.01 -12.82
CA HIS A 40 3.35 0.35 -14.01
C HIS A 40 2.35 -0.78 -13.70
N GLN A 41 2.25 -1.23 -12.44
CA GLN A 41 1.36 -2.32 -12.00
C GLN A 41 0.09 -1.85 -11.29
N ILE A 42 -0.03 -0.55 -11.01
CA ILE A 42 -1.12 0.02 -10.21
C ILE A 42 -1.69 1.26 -10.92
N ALA A 43 -2.95 1.63 -10.64
CA ALA A 43 -3.50 2.92 -11.05
C ALA A 43 -3.30 3.95 -9.92
N PRO A 44 -2.32 4.88 -10.02
CA PRO A 44 -1.92 5.71 -8.89
C PRO A 44 -3.00 6.67 -8.39
N ASP A 45 -3.91 7.09 -9.27
CA ASP A 45 -5.07 7.94 -8.99
C ASP A 45 -6.25 7.18 -8.37
N GLN A 46 -6.23 5.85 -8.43
CA GLN A 46 -7.25 4.97 -7.85
C GLN A 46 -6.69 4.11 -6.71
N ALA A 47 -5.47 4.41 -6.24
CA ALA A 47 -4.81 3.72 -5.14
C ALA A 47 -4.71 4.66 -3.93
N LEU A 48 -5.58 4.48 -2.94
CA LEU A 48 -5.64 5.30 -1.73
C LEU A 48 -4.69 4.73 -0.68
N ILE A 49 -3.75 5.53 -0.20
CA ILE A 49 -2.78 5.12 0.82
C ILE A 49 -3.46 5.12 2.19
N ILE A 50 -3.41 3.98 2.88
CA ILE A 50 -4.07 3.80 4.19
C ILE A 50 -3.10 3.44 5.31
N GLY A 51 -1.83 3.12 4.99
CA GLY A 51 -0.82 2.78 5.99
C GLY A 51 0.46 2.21 5.40
N ASP A 52 1.32 1.73 6.28
CA ASP A 52 2.59 1.04 6.00
C ASP A 52 2.93 0.12 7.19
N PHE A 53 3.92 -0.77 7.04
CA PHE A 53 4.43 -1.65 8.08
C PHE A 53 5.46 -0.98 9.02
N GLY A 54 5.41 0.34 9.15
CA GLY A 54 6.26 1.11 10.06
C GLY A 54 7.67 1.42 9.53
N MET A 55 8.49 2.05 10.39
CA MET A 55 9.82 2.54 9.99
C MET A 55 10.74 1.40 9.54
N GLY A 56 11.30 1.54 8.34
CA GLY A 56 12.28 0.62 7.76
C GLY A 56 11.69 -0.45 6.84
N SER A 57 10.36 -0.63 6.82
CA SER A 57 9.71 -1.52 5.86
C SER A 57 9.48 -0.85 4.51
N ASP A 58 9.19 0.47 4.51
CA ASP A 58 8.88 1.26 3.32
C ASP A 58 7.95 0.50 2.34
N SER A 59 6.90 -0.14 2.88
CA SER A 59 6.01 -1.09 2.20
C SER A 59 4.55 -0.61 2.28
N PRO A 60 4.17 0.43 1.51
CA PRO A 60 2.85 1.03 1.58
C PRO A 60 1.71 0.03 1.41
N ILE A 61 0.64 0.27 2.16
CA ILE A 61 -0.64 -0.44 2.11
C ILE A 61 -1.68 0.49 1.50
N VAL A 62 -2.41 -0.01 0.49
CA VAL A 62 -3.37 0.79 -0.28
C VAL A 62 -4.69 0.07 -0.49
N LEU A 63 -5.78 0.85 -0.58
CA LEU A 63 -7.05 0.41 -1.20
C LEU A 63 -6.99 0.70 -2.69
N HIS A 64 -7.21 -0.32 -3.54
CA HIS A 64 -7.11 -0.18 -4.99
C HIS A 64 -8.49 -0.25 -5.67
N PHE A 65 -9.04 0.92 -5.98
CA PHE A 65 -10.41 1.08 -6.48
C PHE A 65 -10.62 0.74 -7.96
N ARG A 66 -9.54 0.49 -8.71
CA ARG A 66 -9.62 0.26 -10.17
C ARG A 66 -10.46 -0.96 -10.53
N GLU A 67 -10.29 -2.07 -9.81
CA GLU A 67 -10.92 -3.35 -10.13
C GLU A 67 -12.33 -3.46 -9.56
N ASN A 68 -12.53 -2.95 -8.34
CA ASN A 68 -13.82 -2.94 -7.68
C ASN A 68 -13.96 -1.67 -6.84
N ALA A 69 -14.76 -0.71 -7.30
CA ALA A 69 -14.93 0.57 -6.62
C ALA A 69 -15.81 0.45 -5.35
N ALA A 70 -16.69 -0.55 -5.28
CA ALA A 70 -17.62 -0.74 -4.16
C ALA A 70 -17.01 -1.56 -3.03
N ASP A 71 -16.11 -2.49 -3.35
CA ASP A 71 -15.42 -3.35 -2.38
C ASP A 71 -13.95 -3.57 -2.83
N PRO A 72 -13.10 -2.52 -2.71
CA PRO A 72 -11.75 -2.55 -3.25
C PRO A 72 -10.81 -3.47 -2.46
N PRO A 73 -9.92 -4.22 -3.13
CA PRO A 73 -8.90 -5.01 -2.46
C PRO A 73 -7.84 -4.14 -1.78
N ILE A 74 -7.20 -4.75 -0.79
CA ILE A 74 -6.02 -4.20 -0.12
C ILE A 74 -4.79 -4.74 -0.81
N LEU A 75 -3.94 -3.84 -1.31
CA LEU A 75 -2.64 -4.19 -1.86
C LEU A 75 -1.54 -3.69 -0.93
N ARG A 76 -0.41 -4.38 -0.94
CA ARG A 76 0.84 -3.88 -0.35
C ARG A 76 1.97 -3.93 -1.36
N LEU A 77 2.90 -2.99 -1.24
CA LEU A 77 4.15 -3.07 -1.98
C LEU A 77 5.03 -4.14 -1.36
N ARG A 78 5.47 -5.10 -2.17
CA ARG A 78 6.48 -6.09 -1.78
C ARG A 78 7.80 -5.72 -2.42
N TRP A 79 8.84 -5.62 -1.60
CA TRP A 79 10.21 -5.46 -2.07
C TRP A 79 10.68 -6.70 -2.81
N GLY A 80 11.32 -6.51 -3.97
CA GLY A 80 12.00 -7.59 -4.67
C GLY A 80 13.25 -8.02 -3.90
N THR A 81 13.59 -9.32 -3.94
CA THR A 81 14.88 -9.80 -3.42
C THR A 81 15.89 -9.95 -4.55
N ARG A 82 17.16 -9.59 -4.29
CA ARG A 82 18.35 -9.85 -5.13
C ARG A 82 18.09 -9.98 -6.65
N GLY A 83 17.85 -8.84 -7.31
CA GLY A 83 17.66 -8.76 -8.78
C GLY A 83 16.19 -8.77 -9.22
N GLU A 84 15.26 -9.07 -8.32
CA GLU A 84 13.83 -8.91 -8.57
C GLU A 84 13.39 -7.45 -8.43
N ARG A 85 12.31 -7.09 -9.14
CA ARG A 85 11.67 -5.77 -9.02
C ARG A 85 10.60 -5.80 -7.93
N ASN A 86 10.33 -4.62 -7.36
CA ASN A 86 9.18 -4.44 -6.48
C ASN A 86 7.87 -4.75 -7.21
N ALA A 87 6.90 -5.29 -6.47
CA ALA A 87 5.61 -5.68 -7.03
C ALA A 87 4.48 -5.40 -6.04
N TRP A 88 3.30 -5.09 -6.57
CA TRP A 88 2.09 -5.01 -5.77
C TRP A 88 1.50 -6.40 -5.58
N ILE A 89 1.22 -6.76 -4.33
CA ILE A 89 0.57 -8.03 -4.00
C ILE A 89 -0.67 -7.79 -3.15
N GLN A 90 -1.68 -8.63 -3.34
CA GLN A 90 -2.90 -8.55 -2.56
C GLN A 90 -2.63 -9.01 -1.11
N GLY A 91 -2.91 -8.12 -0.16
CA GLY A 91 -2.85 -8.41 1.28
C GLY A 91 -4.17 -8.97 1.81
N ALA A 92 -5.30 -8.42 1.36
CA ALA A 92 -6.64 -8.85 1.73
C ALA A 92 -7.64 -8.60 0.57
N PRO A 93 -8.73 -9.37 0.47
CA PRO A 93 -9.72 -9.19 -0.60
C PRO A 93 -10.51 -7.89 -0.49
N ASN A 94 -10.64 -7.31 0.71
CA ASN A 94 -11.29 -6.03 0.96
C ASN A 94 -10.90 -5.45 2.33
N PHE A 95 -11.43 -4.27 2.64
CA PHE A 95 -11.16 -3.56 3.89
C PHE A 95 -11.66 -4.33 5.12
N ASP A 96 -12.85 -4.93 5.08
CA ASP A 96 -13.40 -5.69 6.21
C ASP A 96 -12.54 -6.90 6.55
N ALA A 97 -12.10 -7.66 5.54
CA ALA A 97 -11.20 -8.78 5.74
C ALA A 97 -9.83 -8.33 6.30
N PHE A 98 -9.32 -7.19 5.84
CA PHE A 98 -8.09 -6.60 6.39
C PHE A 98 -8.28 -6.19 7.85
N ALA A 99 -9.35 -5.47 8.20
CA ALA A 99 -9.64 -5.03 9.54
C ALA A 99 -9.75 -6.19 10.54
N ARG A 100 -10.37 -7.32 10.13
CA ARG A 100 -10.39 -8.57 10.91
C ARG A 100 -8.98 -9.15 11.06
N LEU A 101 -8.22 -9.22 9.98
CA LEU A 101 -6.87 -9.79 9.96
C LEU A 101 -5.92 -9.05 10.90
N ILE A 102 -6.09 -7.73 11.05
CA ILE A 102 -5.27 -6.89 11.93
C ILE A 102 -5.90 -6.65 13.32
N GLY A 103 -7.01 -7.34 13.62
CA GLY A 103 -7.63 -7.32 14.95
C GLY A 103 -8.40 -6.05 15.32
N LEU A 104 -8.81 -5.23 14.34
CA LEU A 104 -9.61 -4.02 14.61
C LEU A 104 -11.10 -4.30 14.80
N VAL A 105 -11.60 -5.40 14.24
CA VAL A 105 -13.01 -5.82 14.34
C VAL A 105 -13.09 -7.34 14.50
N THR A 106 -14.07 -7.80 15.28
CA THR A 106 -14.35 -9.22 15.56
C THR A 106 -15.48 -9.77 14.69
#